data_AF-A0A7W8K6B8-F1
#
_entry.id   AF-A0A7W8K6B8-F1
#
_cell.length_a   1.000
_cell.length_b   1.000
_cell.length_c   1.000
_cell.angle_alpha   90.00
_cell.angle_beta   90.00
_cell.angle_gamma   90.00
#
_symmetry.space_group_name_H-M   'P 1'
#
loop_
_entity.id
_entity.type
_entity.pdbx_description
1 polymer ?
#
loop_
_entity_poly.entity_id
_entity_poly.type
_entity_poly.pdbx_seq_one_letter_code
_entity_poly.pdbx_strand_id
1 'polypeptide(L)'
;MTEMQDSATDTAFMRLALEQAQHAWDLGEVPVGAVVVKDGVVIAVGYNQPIGRHDPTAHAEIQALRAAADKLGNYRLPGCELYVTLEPCVMCSGAMLHARLSRVVFGASDPKTGACGSVLNLFEQTALNHQTAISGGVLADECGAFLKRFFVERRRAQAAARLAAK
;
A
#
# COMPACT_ATOMS: atom_id res chain seq x y z
N MET A 1 -18.25 -19.70 3.59
CA MET A 1 -17.68 -18.34 3.56
C MET A 1 -17.32 -18.01 4.99
N THR A 2 -16.12 -18.38 5.42
CA THR A 2 -15.60 -17.99 6.73
C THR A 2 -15.18 -16.53 6.63
N GLU A 3 -15.92 -15.64 7.28
CA GLU A 3 -15.45 -14.29 7.57
C GLU A 3 -14.13 -14.44 8.34
N MET A 4 -13.01 -14.15 7.69
CA MET A 4 -11.74 -13.97 8.39
C MET A 4 -11.90 -12.68 9.19
N GLN A 5 -12.09 -12.83 10.49
CA GLN A 5 -12.15 -11.70 11.41
C GLN A 5 -10.77 -11.06 11.46
N ASP A 6 -10.65 -9.81 11.02
CA ASP A 6 -9.41 -9.04 11.08
C ASP A 6 -8.86 -9.07 12.51
N SER A 7 -7.57 -9.38 12.67
CA SER A 7 -6.97 -9.29 14.00
C SER A 7 -6.94 -7.82 14.46
N ALA A 8 -7.12 -7.60 15.76
CA ALA A 8 -7.03 -6.24 16.33
C ALA A 8 -5.68 -5.57 16.01
N THR A 9 -4.61 -6.38 15.91
CA THR A 9 -3.27 -5.95 15.52
C THR A 9 -3.22 -5.50 14.06
N ASP A 10 -3.75 -6.29 13.12
CA ASP A 10 -3.76 -5.92 11.71
C ASP A 10 -4.57 -4.63 11.48
N THR A 11 -5.69 -4.49 12.19
CA THR A 11 -6.52 -3.29 12.17
C THR A 11 -5.75 -2.06 12.65
N ALA A 12 -5.01 -2.19 13.75
CA ALA A 12 -4.19 -1.09 14.29
C ALA A 12 -3.10 -0.63 13.32
N PHE A 13 -2.36 -1.56 12.71
CA PHE A 13 -1.33 -1.19 11.73
C PHE A 13 -1.92 -0.66 10.42
N MET A 14 -3.07 -1.16 9.99
CA MET A 14 -3.78 -0.61 8.83
C MET A 14 -4.27 0.83 9.08
N ARG A 15 -4.68 1.17 10.31
CA ARG A 15 -4.99 2.57 10.68
C ARG A 15 -3.77 3.49 10.57
N LEU A 16 -2.58 3.02 10.98
CA LEU A 16 -1.35 3.78 10.78
C LEU A 16 -1.01 3.94 9.29
N ALA A 17 -1.30 2.94 8.46
CA ALA A 17 -1.18 3.07 7.01
C ALA A 17 -2.18 4.09 6.43
N LEU A 18 -3.41 4.17 6.96
CA LEU A 18 -4.39 5.20 6.60
C LEU A 18 -3.93 6.62 6.98
N GLU A 19 -3.24 6.78 8.11
CA GLU A 19 -2.62 8.07 8.46
C GLU A 19 -1.58 8.50 7.42
N GLN A 20 -0.78 7.56 6.89
CA GLN A 20 0.14 7.86 5.79
C GLN A 20 -0.59 8.15 4.47
N ALA A 21 -1.71 7.47 4.22
CA ALA A 21 -2.56 7.77 3.07
C ALA A 21 -3.15 9.19 3.16
N GLN A 22 -3.46 9.68 4.36
CA GLN A 22 -3.86 11.07 4.59
C GLN A 22 -2.73 12.05 4.26
N HIS A 23 -1.47 11.74 4.60
CA HIS A 23 -0.33 12.58 4.18
C HIS A 23 -0.21 12.69 2.65
N ALA A 24 -0.40 11.60 1.91
CA ALA A 24 -0.46 11.64 0.44
C ALA A 24 -1.61 12.53 -0.05
N TRP A 25 -2.80 12.39 0.55
CA TRP A 25 -3.96 13.23 0.21
C TRP A 25 -3.65 14.71 0.37
N ASP A 26 -3.08 15.10 1.52
CA ASP A 26 -2.81 16.50 1.86
C ASP A 26 -1.83 17.16 0.87
N LEU A 27 -1.00 16.34 0.21
CA LEU A 27 -0.07 16.74 -0.84
C LEU A 27 -0.67 16.64 -2.26
N GLY A 28 -1.93 16.26 -2.40
CA GLY A 28 -2.62 16.11 -3.69
C GLY A 28 -2.26 14.83 -4.45
N GLU A 29 -1.65 13.86 -3.79
CA GLU A 29 -1.26 12.56 -4.34
C GLU A 29 -2.39 11.54 -4.17
N VAL A 30 -2.38 10.46 -4.97
CA VAL A 30 -3.32 9.35 -4.76
C VAL A 30 -3.13 8.80 -3.34
N PRO A 31 -4.18 8.71 -2.49
CA PRO A 31 -4.06 8.46 -1.06
C PRO A 31 -3.82 6.98 -0.77
N VAL A 32 -2.58 6.55 -0.94
CA VAL A 32 -2.11 5.22 -0.53
C VAL A 32 -0.99 5.41 0.48
N GLY A 33 -1.09 4.66 1.57
CA GLY A 33 -0.12 4.65 2.65
C GLY A 33 0.30 3.24 3.01
N ALA A 34 1.51 3.11 3.53
CA ALA A 34 2.09 1.84 3.92
C ALA A 34 2.95 1.98 5.18
N VAL A 35 3.00 0.91 5.98
CA VAL A 35 3.91 0.78 7.12
C VAL A 35 4.61 -0.57 7.08
N VAL A 36 5.88 -0.61 7.50
CA VAL A 36 6.65 -1.84 7.69
C VAL A 36 6.80 -2.08 9.18
N VAL A 37 6.41 -3.27 9.61
CA VAL A 37 6.43 -3.73 11.00
C VAL A 37 7.45 -4.84 11.14
N LYS A 38 8.21 -4.83 12.24
CA LYS A 38 9.09 -5.92 12.64
C LYS A 38 8.93 -6.16 14.13
N ASP A 39 8.71 -7.40 14.53
CA ASP A 39 8.53 -7.80 15.94
C ASP A 39 7.43 -6.98 16.66
N GLY A 40 6.33 -6.68 15.95
CA GLY A 40 5.21 -5.88 16.47
C GLY A 40 5.47 -4.37 16.54
N VAL A 41 6.61 -3.88 16.04
CA VAL A 41 6.98 -2.46 16.06
C VAL A 41 7.04 -1.90 14.64
N VAL A 42 6.41 -0.74 14.41
CA VAL A 42 6.57 -0.01 13.14
C VAL A 42 8.01 0.48 13.02
N ILE A 43 8.72 -0.02 12.01
CA ILE A 43 10.11 0.36 11.76
C ILE A 43 10.24 1.41 10.66
N ALA A 44 9.30 1.47 9.72
CA ALA A 44 9.27 2.43 8.64
C ALA A 44 7.85 2.72 8.17
N VAL A 45 7.68 3.87 7.53
CA VAL A 45 6.41 4.32 6.94
C VAL A 45 6.66 4.83 5.53
N GLY A 46 5.63 4.84 4.71
CA GLY A 46 5.68 5.39 3.36
C GLY A 46 4.29 5.80 2.88
N TYR A 47 4.25 6.79 2.00
CA TYR A 47 3.04 7.22 1.32
C TYR A 47 3.36 7.47 -0.14
N ASN A 48 2.32 7.39 -0.97
CA ASN A 48 2.43 7.61 -2.40
C ASN A 48 2.75 9.08 -2.69
N GLN A 49 3.83 9.33 -3.44
CA GLN A 49 4.30 10.67 -3.80
C GLN A 49 4.96 10.78 -5.19
N PRO A 50 4.44 10.12 -6.24
CA PRO A 50 5.07 10.09 -7.56
C PRO A 50 5.02 11.44 -8.29
N ILE A 51 3.99 12.27 -8.08
CA ILE A 51 3.86 13.58 -8.74
C ILE A 51 4.90 14.54 -8.16
N GLY A 52 4.89 14.70 -6.84
CA GLY A 52 5.76 15.64 -6.13
C GLY A 52 7.25 15.27 -6.18
N ARG A 53 7.57 13.97 -6.22
CA ARG A 53 8.96 13.51 -6.38
C ARG A 53 9.43 13.40 -7.83
N HIS A 54 8.54 13.54 -8.81
CA HIS A 54 8.82 13.21 -10.21
C HIS A 54 9.46 11.82 -10.37
N ASP A 55 9.00 10.87 -9.56
CA ASP A 55 9.54 9.51 -9.49
C ASP A 55 8.41 8.51 -9.72
N PRO A 56 8.37 7.82 -10.87
CA PRO A 56 7.30 6.88 -11.19
C PRO A 56 7.29 5.65 -10.27
N THR A 57 8.35 5.45 -9.47
CA THR A 57 8.45 4.34 -8.51
C THR A 57 8.07 4.75 -7.08
N ALA A 58 7.75 6.02 -6.84
CA ALA A 58 7.49 6.55 -5.49
C ALA A 58 6.10 6.20 -4.92
N HIS A 59 5.73 4.93 -5.03
CA HIS A 59 4.58 4.34 -4.37
C HIS A 59 4.85 4.14 -2.88
N ALA A 60 3.79 4.08 -2.07
CA ALA A 60 3.87 3.98 -0.62
C ALA A 60 4.73 2.79 -0.17
N GLU A 61 4.54 1.63 -0.80
CA GLU A 61 5.23 0.38 -0.48
C GLU A 61 6.72 0.48 -0.79
N ILE A 62 7.09 1.09 -1.92
CA ILE A 62 8.50 1.30 -2.29
C ILE A 62 9.18 2.25 -1.30
N GLN A 63 8.51 3.35 -0.93
CA GLN A 63 9.06 4.30 0.05
C GLN A 63 9.25 3.64 1.42
N ALA A 64 8.27 2.86 1.88
CA ALA A 64 8.35 2.17 3.17
C ALA A 64 9.43 1.07 3.18
N LEU A 65 9.55 0.29 2.10
CA LEU A 65 10.60 -0.73 1.94
C LEU A 65 12.01 -0.11 1.95
N ARG A 66 12.21 0.99 1.23
CA ARG A 66 13.49 1.71 1.20
C ARG A 66 13.85 2.22 2.59
N ALA A 67 12.93 2.88 3.28
CA ALA A 67 13.16 3.37 4.63
C ALA A 67 13.43 2.23 5.64
N ALA A 68 12.77 1.09 5.51
CA ALA A 68 13.03 -0.10 6.33
C ALA A 68 14.42 -0.68 6.05
N ALA A 69 14.81 -0.82 4.79
CA ALA A 69 16.10 -1.34 4.38
C ALA A 69 17.26 -0.44 4.85
N ASP A 70 17.11 0.87 4.69
CA ASP A 70 18.08 1.86 5.18
C ASP A 70 18.22 1.77 6.71
N LYS A 71 17.10 1.67 7.44
CA LYS A 71 17.10 1.56 8.91
C LYS A 71 17.76 0.28 9.41
N LEU A 72 17.57 -0.84 8.71
CA LEU A 72 18.14 -2.14 9.09
C LEU A 72 19.53 -2.40 8.51
N GLY A 73 20.00 -1.55 7.58
CA GLY A 73 21.25 -1.76 6.85
C GLY A 73 21.23 -3.04 5.99
N ASN A 74 20.06 -3.46 5.52
CA ASN A 74 19.90 -4.72 4.79
C ASN A 74 18.75 -4.64 3.77
N TYR A 75 19.01 -5.04 2.53
CA TYR A 75 18.00 -5.09 1.47
C TYR A 75 16.97 -6.21 1.68
N ARG A 76 17.33 -7.26 2.43
CA ARG A 76 16.40 -8.30 2.89
C ARG A 76 15.81 -7.88 4.23
N LEU A 77 14.50 -8.04 4.35
CA LEU A 77 13.68 -7.68 5.50
C LEU A 77 12.98 -8.93 6.08
N PRO A 78 13.72 -10.01 6.42
CA PRO A 78 13.10 -11.21 6.98
C PRO A 78 12.44 -10.88 8.33
N GLY A 79 11.29 -11.50 8.58
CA GLY A 79 10.48 -11.23 9.78
C GLY A 79 9.73 -9.90 9.73
N CYS A 80 9.88 -9.11 8.65
CA CYS A 80 9.10 -7.90 8.48
C CYS A 80 7.77 -8.21 7.78
N GLU A 81 6.73 -7.51 8.23
CA GLU A 81 5.42 -7.46 7.62
C GLU A 81 5.19 -6.07 7.02
N LEU A 82 4.45 -5.98 5.92
CA LEU A 82 4.06 -4.70 5.32
C LEU A 82 2.54 -4.59 5.28
N TYR A 83 2.03 -3.47 5.77
CA TYR A 83 0.61 -3.12 5.74
C TYR A 83 0.41 -1.97 4.75
N VAL A 84 -0.55 -2.08 3.83
CA VAL A 84 -0.80 -1.07 2.78
C VAL A 84 -2.30 -0.90 2.53
N THR A 85 -2.75 0.34 2.35
CA THR A 85 -4.20 0.63 2.28
C THR A 85 -4.88 0.14 0.98
N LEU A 86 -4.11 -0.10 -0.08
CA LEU A 86 -4.59 -0.59 -1.38
C LEU A 86 -3.77 -1.81 -1.81
N GLU A 87 -4.41 -2.75 -2.50
CA GLU A 87 -3.76 -3.90 -3.09
C GLU A 87 -2.54 -3.47 -3.93
N PRO A 88 -1.34 -4.03 -3.65
CA PRO A 88 -0.13 -3.73 -4.39
C PRO A 88 -0.22 -4.01 -5.89
N CYS A 89 0.37 -3.12 -6.69
CA CYS A 89 0.57 -3.36 -8.11
C CYS A 89 1.78 -4.28 -8.37
N VAL A 90 1.98 -4.70 -9.63
CA VAL A 90 3.08 -5.59 -10.05
C VAL A 90 4.46 -5.12 -9.57
N MET A 91 4.74 -3.82 -9.66
CA MET A 91 6.02 -3.24 -9.23
C MET A 91 6.25 -3.44 -7.73
N CYS A 92 5.25 -3.07 -6.92
CA CYS A 92 5.34 -3.15 -5.46
C CYS A 92 5.40 -4.61 -5.00
N SER A 93 4.58 -5.49 -5.58
CA SER A 93 4.60 -6.93 -5.29
C SER A 93 5.96 -7.56 -5.60
N GLY A 94 6.57 -7.21 -6.74
CA GLY A 94 7.92 -7.65 -7.08
C GLY A 94 8.96 -7.15 -6.06
N ALA A 95 8.89 -5.89 -5.66
CA ALA A 95 9.77 -5.32 -4.65
C ALA A 95 9.65 -6.03 -3.28
N MET A 96 8.43 -6.37 -2.85
CA MET A 96 8.18 -7.11 -1.61
C MET A 96 8.81 -8.51 -1.64
N LEU A 97 8.70 -9.22 -2.76
CA LEU A 97 9.33 -10.53 -2.96
C LEU A 97 10.86 -10.45 -2.98
N HIS A 98 11.43 -9.39 -3.56
CA HIS A 98 12.87 -9.13 -3.49
C HIS A 98 13.34 -8.79 -2.08
N ALA A 99 12.52 -8.05 -1.32
CA ALA A 99 12.76 -7.69 0.07
C ALA A 99 12.59 -8.86 1.05
N ARG A 100 12.05 -10.01 0.60
CA ARG A 100 11.87 -11.21 1.44
C ARG A 100 10.97 -10.99 2.65
N LEU A 101 9.92 -10.17 2.48
CA LEU A 101 8.93 -9.97 3.54
C LEU A 101 8.31 -11.30 3.95
N SER A 102 7.98 -11.42 5.23
CA SER A 102 7.26 -12.58 5.77
C SER A 102 5.78 -12.53 5.39
N ARG A 103 5.17 -11.36 5.47
CA ARG A 103 3.74 -11.16 5.18
C ARG A 103 3.46 -9.77 4.59
N VAL A 104 2.47 -9.70 3.72
CA VAL A 104 1.89 -8.44 3.23
C VAL A 104 0.40 -8.45 3.53
N VAL A 105 -0.07 -7.36 4.13
CA VAL A 105 -1.46 -7.15 4.51
C VAL A 105 -1.98 -5.94 3.76
N PHE A 106 -3.10 -6.08 3.04
CA PHE A 106 -3.68 -4.97 2.31
C PHE A 106 -5.15 -4.73 2.65
N GLY A 107 -5.57 -3.47 2.54
CA GLY A 107 -6.95 -3.06 2.76
C GLY A 107 -7.84 -3.33 1.56
N ALA A 108 -8.09 -2.30 0.75
CA ALA A 108 -8.97 -2.42 -0.41
C ALA A 108 -8.30 -3.19 -1.55
N SER A 109 -9.08 -3.97 -2.30
CA SER A 109 -8.63 -4.56 -3.56
C SER A 109 -8.50 -3.52 -4.68
N ASP A 110 -7.60 -3.77 -5.63
CA ASP A 110 -7.46 -2.97 -6.85
C ASP A 110 -7.86 -3.80 -8.09
N PRO A 111 -9.12 -3.71 -8.55
CA PRO A 111 -9.61 -4.46 -9.70
C PRO A 111 -8.97 -4.05 -11.04
N LYS A 112 -8.18 -2.97 -11.08
CA LYS A 112 -7.57 -2.47 -12.31
C LYS A 112 -6.11 -2.87 -12.46
N THR A 113 -5.34 -2.88 -11.37
CA THR A 113 -3.90 -3.14 -11.43
C THR A 113 -3.35 -4.04 -10.31
N GLY A 114 -4.21 -4.54 -9.43
CA GLY A 114 -3.83 -5.35 -8.28
C GLY A 114 -3.16 -6.67 -8.66
N ALA A 115 -2.05 -6.96 -7.99
CA ALA A 115 -1.17 -8.09 -8.26
C ALA A 115 -1.17 -9.15 -7.13
N CYS A 116 -2.16 -9.10 -6.23
CA CYS A 116 -2.35 -10.04 -5.12
C CYS A 116 -3.64 -10.87 -5.27
N GLY A 117 -4.21 -10.95 -6.47
CA GLY A 117 -5.43 -11.70 -6.76
C GLY A 117 -6.44 -10.98 -7.65
N SER A 118 -6.38 -9.64 -7.78
CA SER A 118 -7.36 -8.91 -8.60
C SER A 118 -7.16 -9.10 -10.11
N VAL A 119 -6.00 -8.70 -10.64
CA VAL A 119 -5.67 -8.86 -12.07
C VAL A 119 -4.77 -10.07 -12.28
N LEU A 120 -3.79 -10.23 -11.40
CA LEU A 120 -2.89 -11.38 -11.34
C LEU A 120 -2.50 -11.64 -9.89
N ASN A 121 -1.87 -12.78 -9.64
CA ASN A 121 -1.35 -13.11 -8.32
C ASN A 121 0.13 -13.50 -8.43
N LEU A 122 1.04 -12.59 -8.09
CA LEU A 122 2.48 -12.88 -8.06
C LEU A 122 2.87 -13.77 -6.88
N PHE A 123 2.11 -13.72 -5.79
CA PHE A 123 2.42 -14.44 -4.55
C PHE A 123 2.00 -15.91 -4.58
N GLU A 124 1.22 -16.33 -5.58
CA GLU A 124 0.92 -17.73 -5.86
C GLU A 124 1.90 -18.38 -6.84
N GLN A 125 2.87 -17.63 -7.38
CA GLN A 125 3.82 -18.14 -8.37
C GLN A 125 4.92 -18.96 -7.69
N THR A 126 4.77 -20.29 -7.70
CA THR A 126 5.72 -21.23 -7.08
C THR A 126 7.09 -21.27 -7.73
N ALA A 127 7.21 -20.79 -8.98
CA ALA A 127 8.50 -20.64 -9.67
C ALA A 127 9.39 -19.52 -9.08
N LEU A 128 8.81 -18.61 -8.29
CA LEU A 128 9.58 -17.55 -7.62
C LEU A 128 10.30 -18.10 -6.39
N ASN A 129 11.52 -17.62 -6.18
CA ASN A 129 12.47 -18.17 -5.19
C ASN A 129 12.20 -17.81 -3.72
N HIS A 130 11.14 -17.05 -3.44
CA HIS A 130 10.69 -16.70 -2.09
C HIS A 130 9.17 -16.60 -2.07
N GLN A 131 8.57 -16.97 -0.94
CA GLN A 131 7.13 -16.92 -0.74
C GLN A 131 6.82 -15.99 0.44
N THR A 132 5.88 -15.08 0.20
CA THR A 132 5.41 -14.09 1.18
C THR A 132 3.93 -14.33 1.41
N ALA A 133 3.52 -14.46 2.68
CA ALA A 133 2.12 -14.66 3.01
C ALA A 133 1.30 -13.40 2.66
N ILE A 134 0.09 -13.58 2.13
CA ILE A 134 -0.82 -12.48 1.78
C ILE A 134 -2.06 -12.53 2.64
N SER A 135 -2.51 -11.37 3.12
CA SER A 135 -3.81 -11.19 3.77
C SER A 135 -4.47 -9.92 3.21
N GLY A 136 -5.58 -10.07 2.51
CA GLY A 136 -6.35 -8.95 1.99
C GLY A 136 -7.63 -8.72 2.80
N GLY A 137 -8.18 -7.51 2.74
CA GLY A 137 -9.50 -7.21 3.27
C GLY A 137 -9.51 -6.38 4.56
N VAL A 138 -8.34 -6.12 5.17
CA VAL A 138 -8.27 -5.46 6.47
C VAL A 138 -8.71 -4.01 6.37
N LEU A 139 -9.82 -3.65 7.02
CA LEU A 139 -10.45 -2.32 6.83
C LEU A 139 -10.72 -1.97 5.35
N ALA A 140 -11.05 -2.96 4.52
CA ALA A 140 -11.22 -2.76 3.08
C ALA A 140 -12.25 -1.67 2.72
N ASP A 141 -13.37 -1.62 3.42
CA ASP A 141 -14.41 -0.63 3.19
C ASP A 141 -13.92 0.79 3.50
N GLU A 142 -13.20 0.97 4.62
CA GLU A 142 -12.63 2.25 5.03
C GLU A 142 -11.57 2.72 4.03
N CYS A 143 -10.63 1.84 3.67
CA CYS A 143 -9.58 2.13 2.69
C CYS A 143 -10.17 2.46 1.30
N GLY A 144 -11.15 1.67 0.86
CA GLY A 144 -11.79 1.84 -0.44
C GLY A 144 -12.65 3.11 -0.50
N ALA A 145 -13.36 3.43 0.59
CA ALA A 145 -14.12 4.68 0.71
C ALA A 145 -13.20 5.90 0.66
N PHE A 146 -12.05 5.84 1.34
CA PHE A 146 -11.06 6.91 1.32
C PHE A 146 -10.55 7.19 -0.10
N LEU A 147 -10.09 6.17 -0.82
CA LEU A 147 -9.64 6.31 -2.21
C LEU A 147 -10.73 6.85 -3.15
N LYS A 148 -11.98 6.36 -3.00
CA LYS A 148 -13.13 6.84 -3.80
C LYS A 148 -13.40 8.32 -3.57
N ARG A 149 -13.37 8.78 -2.31
CA ARG A 149 -13.60 10.19 -1.95
C ARG A 149 -12.57 11.10 -2.63
N PHE A 150 -11.29 10.74 -2.60
CA PHE A 150 -10.23 11.51 -3.25
C PHE A 150 -10.51 11.74 -4.74
N PHE A 151 -10.84 10.69 -5.48
CA PHE A 151 -11.12 10.83 -6.90
C PHE A 151 -12.41 11.61 -7.20
N VAL A 152 -13.43 11.55 -6.33
CA VAL A 152 -14.63 12.39 -6.45
C VAL A 152 -14.26 13.86 -6.30
N GLU A 153 -13.50 14.21 -5.27
CA GLU A 153 -13.04 15.58 -5.02
C GLU A 153 -12.14 16.10 -6.14
N ARG A 154 -11.19 15.28 -6.60
CA ARG A 154 -10.30 15.63 -7.72
C ARG A 154 -11.07 15.91 -9.02
N ARG A 155 -12.06 15.09 -9.35
CA ARG A 155 -12.92 15.32 -10.54
C ARG A 155 -13.72 16.61 -10.42
N ARG A 156 -14.27 16.91 -9.24
CA ARG A 156 -15.00 18.16 -8.98
C ARG A 156 -14.09 19.38 -9.15
N ALA A 157 -12.89 19.35 -8.57
CA ALA A 157 -11.90 20.42 -8.70
C ALA A 157 -11.50 20.65 -10.17
N GLN A 158 -11.25 19.58 -10.93
CA GLN A 158 -10.93 19.68 -12.37
C GLN A 158 -12.08 20.25 -13.21
N ALA A 159 -13.33 19.88 -12.90
CA ALA A 159 -14.49 20.42 -13.58
C ALA A 159 -14.65 21.93 -13.31
N ALA A 160 -14.48 22.36 -12.06
CA ALA A 160 -14.53 23.77 -11.67
C ALA A 160 -13.42 24.59 -12.35
N ALA A 161 -12.18 24.09 -12.36
CA ALA A 161 -11.06 24.76 -13.03
C ALA A 161 -11.28 24.92 -14.54
N ARG A 162 -11.86 23.92 -15.21
CA ARG A 162 -12.22 24.01 -16.64
C ARG A 162 -13.32 25.02 -16.92
N LEU A 163 -14.28 25.19 -16.01
CA LEU A 163 -15.34 26.18 -16.16
C LEU A 163 -14.79 27.60 -15.96
N ALA A 164 -13.89 27.79 -15.00
CA ALA A 164 -13.26 29.09 -14.74
C ALA A 164 -12.29 29.54 -15.85
N ALA A 165 -11.78 28.60 -16.65
CA ALA A 165 -10.89 28.88 -17.78
C ALA A 165 -11.65 29.14 -19.11
N LYS A 166 -12.98 29.09 -19.12
CA LYS A 166 -13.84 29.44 -20.25
C LYS A 166 -14.42 30.84 -20.08
#